data_AF-J2W4Z6-F1
#
_entry.id   AF-J2W4Z6-F1
#
_cell.length_a   1.000
_cell.length_b   1.000
_cell.length_c   1.000
_cell.angle_alpha   90.00
_cell.angle_beta   90.00
_cell.angle_gamma   90.00
#
_symmetry.space_group_name_H-M   'P 1'
#
loop_
_entity.id
_entity.type
_entity.pdbx_description
1 polymer ?
#
loop_
_entity_poly.entity_id
_entity_poly.type
_entity_poly.pdbx_seq_one_letter_code
_entity_poly.pdbx_strand_id
1 'polypeptide(L)'
;MLADVVALYRALDRPALDAGYSYVYDGALSEPGTQLAMHCEQLPPVFGVVDVLDQGNGRFRIEVQLPTNDQARVFHDVGDVLRQSPSIAFGLLPENYYIADIDYCSMELRKPVAVLQLEKLVRFIGLLSRLADDKVDVGSSGVNRLLFILPTDAAKVRKTALAEIKVEQRALGFELNHLDFLAALVADENADKLHVEERLLIMRSAIADTLAEGDDTNDLTYLVRKWPEIRRRYQVNFQAYIRNFAFEDVRKKIVDAELDYAAKLSNAFGDVAGKLWTLPVSIAGVVALDKLPGNAEFMAACIGLCLVTAVLLGVLLNVRQQIDRLQLGYEYVFGPVLGKARAYPVKLRGELEKRQESLASQARLTRLTLWFFIALAFLPAIGAAWKAWLRVPALMAGS
;
A
#
# COMPACT_ATOMS: atom_id res chain seq x y z
N MET A 1 -28.71 -9.87 -39.55
CA MET A 1 -27.73 -9.40 -38.54
C MET A 1 -26.43 -9.01 -39.25
N LEU A 2 -25.47 -8.35 -38.59
CA LEU A 2 -24.18 -7.99 -39.23
C LEU A 2 -23.45 -9.21 -39.82
N ALA A 3 -23.52 -10.36 -39.15
CA ALA A 3 -22.93 -11.61 -39.64
C ALA A 3 -23.46 -12.03 -41.03
N ASP A 4 -24.75 -11.81 -41.31
CA ASP A 4 -25.36 -12.17 -42.60
C ASP A 4 -24.83 -11.27 -43.72
N VAL A 5 -24.69 -9.97 -43.44
CA VAL A 5 -24.16 -8.98 -44.38
C VAL A 5 -22.68 -9.23 -44.68
N VAL A 6 -21.91 -9.61 -43.66
CA VAL A 6 -20.51 -10.03 -43.83
C VAL A 6 -20.41 -11.35 -44.60
N ALA A 7 -21.32 -12.30 -44.35
CA ALA A 7 -21.37 -13.56 -45.08
C ALA A 7 -21.70 -13.31 -46.57
N LEU A 8 -22.61 -12.38 -46.88
CA LEU A 8 -22.89 -11.97 -48.25
C LEU A 8 -21.65 -11.33 -48.89
N TYR A 9 -21.00 -10.38 -48.19
CA TYR A 9 -19.78 -9.75 -48.68
C TYR A 9 -18.68 -10.76 -49.02
N ARG A 10 -18.52 -11.80 -48.19
CA ARG A 10 -17.58 -12.91 -48.43
C ARG A 10 -18.01 -13.81 -49.59
N ALA A 11 -19.30 -14.11 -49.71
CA ALA A 11 -19.85 -14.92 -50.80
C ALA A 11 -19.68 -14.25 -52.18
N LEU A 12 -19.62 -12.92 -52.20
CA LEU A 12 -19.37 -12.10 -53.38
C LEU A 12 -17.88 -11.90 -53.69
N ASP A 13 -17.01 -12.70 -53.08
CA ASP A 13 -15.54 -12.62 -53.20
C ASP A 13 -14.93 -11.28 -52.74
N ARG A 14 -15.56 -10.64 -51.74
CA ARG A 14 -15.12 -9.39 -51.10
C ARG A 14 -14.80 -8.27 -52.10
N PRO A 15 -15.81 -7.72 -52.80
CA PRO A 15 -15.63 -6.62 -53.72
C PRO A 15 -14.90 -5.43 -53.06
N ALA A 16 -14.13 -4.66 -53.84
CA ALA A 16 -13.44 -3.50 -53.33
C ALA A 16 -14.47 -2.47 -52.81
N LEU A 17 -14.31 -2.07 -51.54
CA LEU A 17 -15.14 -1.05 -50.92
C LEU A 17 -14.70 0.34 -51.39
N ASP A 18 -15.67 1.19 -51.72
CA ASP A 18 -15.43 2.60 -51.97
C ASP A 18 -15.23 3.39 -50.65
N ALA A 19 -14.90 4.68 -50.76
CA ALA A 19 -14.72 5.55 -49.59
C ALA A 19 -16.00 5.77 -48.76
N GLY A 20 -17.17 5.42 -49.32
CA GLY A 20 -18.46 5.47 -48.65
C GLY A 20 -18.86 4.14 -47.99
N TYR A 21 -17.97 3.14 -47.92
CA TYR A 21 -18.27 1.79 -47.44
C TYR A 21 -19.35 1.08 -48.25
N SER A 22 -19.41 1.36 -49.56
CA SER A 22 -20.33 0.75 -50.50
C SER A 22 -19.59 -0.10 -51.52
N TYR A 23 -20.29 -1.07 -52.11
CA TYR A 23 -19.79 -1.82 -53.26
C TYR A 23 -20.92 -2.27 -54.18
N VAL A 24 -20.56 -2.51 -55.43
CA VAL A 24 -21.47 -3.08 -56.44
C VAL A 24 -20.87 -4.38 -56.96
N TYR A 25 -21.68 -5.43 -56.94
CA TYR A 25 -21.37 -6.71 -57.55
C TYR A 25 -22.24 -6.92 -58.79
N ASP A 26 -21.64 -7.39 -59.89
CA ASP A 26 -22.35 -7.81 -61.10
C ASP A 26 -21.79 -9.18 -61.53
N GLY A 27 -22.60 -10.23 -61.46
CA GLY A 27 -22.15 -11.57 -61.76
C GLY A 27 -23.19 -12.66 -61.52
N ALA A 28 -22.78 -13.90 -61.77
CA ALA A 28 -23.59 -15.06 -61.42
C ALA A 28 -23.46 -15.38 -59.92
N LEU A 29 -24.55 -15.83 -59.30
CA LEU A 29 -24.58 -16.27 -57.90
C LEU A 29 -24.91 -17.75 -57.80
N SER A 30 -24.36 -18.39 -56.78
CA SER A 30 -24.78 -19.73 -56.37
C SER A 30 -26.14 -19.66 -55.68
N GLU A 31 -26.92 -20.75 -55.68
CA GLU A 31 -28.22 -20.82 -54.99
C GLU A 31 -28.16 -20.35 -53.51
N PRO A 32 -27.15 -20.75 -52.70
CA PRO A 32 -27.00 -20.22 -51.33
C PRO A 32 -26.72 -18.72 -51.29
N GLY A 33 -25.95 -18.20 -52.26
CA GLY A 33 -25.66 -16.77 -52.37
C GLY A 33 -26.92 -15.96 -52.70
N THR A 34 -27.77 -16.47 -53.59
CA THR A 34 -29.05 -15.83 -53.92
C THR A 34 -29.99 -15.79 -52.71
N GLN A 35 -30.11 -16.89 -51.97
CA GLN A 35 -30.92 -16.92 -50.74
C GLN A 35 -30.39 -15.93 -49.69
N LEU A 36 -29.07 -15.83 -49.54
CA LEU A 36 -28.44 -14.91 -48.60
C LEU A 36 -28.63 -13.44 -49.01
N ALA A 37 -28.56 -13.13 -50.30
CA ALA A 37 -28.80 -11.77 -50.82
C ALA A 37 -30.24 -11.31 -50.56
N MET A 38 -31.23 -12.17 -50.85
CA MET A 38 -32.65 -11.90 -50.58
C MET A 38 -32.94 -11.76 -49.08
N HIS A 39 -32.26 -12.54 -48.23
CA HIS A 39 -32.37 -12.39 -46.77
C HIS A 39 -31.78 -11.06 -46.29
N CYS A 40 -30.65 -10.63 -46.86
CA CYS A 40 -30.01 -9.37 -46.50
C CYS A 40 -30.81 -8.13 -46.93
N GLU A 41 -31.54 -8.19 -48.04
CA GLU A 41 -32.47 -7.13 -48.50
C GLU A 41 -33.61 -6.88 -47.50
N GLN A 42 -34.02 -7.90 -46.75
CA GLN A 42 -35.07 -7.79 -45.73
C GLN A 42 -34.56 -7.32 -44.36
N LEU A 43 -33.24 -7.15 -44.20
CA LEU A 43 -32.68 -6.74 -42.91
C LEU A 43 -33.00 -5.28 -42.59
N PRO A 44 -33.08 -4.92 -41.30
CA PRO A 44 -33.20 -3.53 -40.89
C PRO A 44 -32.04 -2.68 -41.45
N PRO A 45 -32.29 -1.43 -41.90
CA PRO A 45 -31.26 -0.54 -42.48
C PRO A 45 -30.06 -0.29 -41.57
N VAL A 46 -30.22 -0.54 -40.27
CA VAL A 46 -29.15 -0.50 -39.27
C VAL A 46 -27.98 -1.41 -39.64
N PHE A 47 -28.22 -2.54 -40.33
CA PHE A 47 -27.17 -3.47 -40.75
C PHE A 47 -26.64 -3.19 -42.15
N GLY A 48 -27.04 -2.08 -42.77
CA GLY A 48 -26.74 -1.74 -44.15
C GLY A 48 -27.99 -1.82 -45.03
N VAL A 49 -27.85 -1.34 -46.26
CA VAL A 49 -28.89 -1.43 -47.30
C VAL A 49 -28.36 -2.33 -48.41
N VAL A 50 -29.14 -3.31 -48.81
CA VAL A 50 -28.81 -4.27 -49.86
C VAL A 50 -29.93 -4.23 -50.88
N ASP A 51 -29.64 -3.77 -52.10
CA ASP A 51 -30.57 -3.76 -53.21
C ASP A 51 -30.17 -4.84 -54.22
N VAL A 52 -31.08 -5.78 -54.48
CA VAL A 52 -30.84 -6.93 -55.37
C VAL A 52 -31.63 -6.76 -56.66
N LEU A 53 -30.92 -6.67 -57.79
CA LEU A 53 -31.50 -6.57 -59.13
C LEU A 53 -31.23 -7.86 -59.92
N ASP A 54 -32.27 -8.65 -60.19
CA ASP A 54 -32.19 -9.80 -61.10
C ASP A 54 -32.16 -9.31 -62.55
N GLN A 55 -31.06 -9.60 -63.26
CA GLN A 55 -30.88 -9.25 -64.67
C GLN A 55 -31.31 -10.37 -65.63
N GLY A 56 -31.80 -11.50 -65.10
CA GLY A 56 -32.11 -12.70 -65.87
C GLY A 56 -30.88 -13.54 -66.20
N ASN A 57 -31.11 -14.76 -66.69
CA ASN A 57 -30.05 -15.74 -67.02
C ASN A 57 -29.11 -16.10 -65.86
N GLY A 58 -29.58 -15.98 -64.61
CA GLY A 58 -28.79 -16.28 -63.41
C GLY A 58 -27.73 -15.22 -63.06
N ARG A 59 -27.81 -14.03 -63.65
CA ARG A 59 -26.97 -12.87 -63.30
C ARG A 59 -27.73 -11.89 -62.42
N PHE A 60 -27.07 -11.42 -61.38
CA PHE A 60 -27.61 -10.41 -60.47
C PHE A 60 -26.66 -9.23 -60.39
N ARG A 61 -27.24 -8.05 -60.22
CA ARG A 61 -26.53 -6.86 -59.77
C ARG A 61 -26.95 -6.57 -58.35
N ILE A 62 -25.99 -6.56 -57.42
CA ILE A 62 -26.23 -6.29 -56.00
C ILE A 62 -25.50 -5.01 -55.65
N GLU A 63 -26.25 -4.03 -55.15
CA GLU A 63 -25.70 -2.79 -54.61
C GLU A 63 -25.81 -2.83 -53.09
N VAL A 64 -24.68 -2.69 -52.40
CA VAL A 64 -24.63 -2.83 -50.95
C VAL A 64 -23.99 -1.59 -50.33
N GLN A 65 -24.72 -0.97 -49.42
CA GLN A 65 -24.23 0.05 -48.51
C GLN A 65 -24.00 -0.60 -47.14
N LEU A 66 -22.74 -0.73 -46.72
CA LEU A 66 -22.42 -1.34 -45.44
C LEU A 66 -22.74 -0.40 -44.26
N PRO A 67 -23.01 -0.95 -43.07
CA PRO A 67 -23.41 -0.15 -41.93
C PRO A 67 -22.24 0.67 -41.38
N THR A 68 -22.51 1.94 -41.09
CA THR A 68 -21.54 2.92 -40.55
C THR A 68 -22.03 3.56 -39.25
N ASN A 69 -22.99 2.94 -38.58
CA ASN A 69 -23.61 3.47 -37.37
C ASN A 69 -23.01 2.85 -36.09
N ASP A 70 -23.62 3.13 -34.94
CA ASP A 70 -23.09 2.68 -33.64
C ASP A 70 -23.52 1.25 -33.27
N GLN A 71 -24.57 0.72 -33.91
CA GLN A 71 -25.06 -0.64 -33.64
C GLN A 71 -24.32 -1.71 -34.45
N ALA A 72 -23.85 -1.35 -35.64
CA ALA A 72 -23.01 -2.16 -36.49
C ALA A 72 -22.13 -1.26 -37.36
N ARG A 73 -20.84 -1.59 -37.48
CA ARG A 73 -19.90 -0.77 -38.26
C ARG A 73 -18.90 -1.60 -39.06
N VAL A 74 -18.71 -1.24 -40.32
CA VAL A 74 -17.63 -1.77 -41.16
C VAL A 74 -16.50 -0.77 -41.26
N PHE A 75 -15.27 -1.27 -41.27
CA PHE A 75 -14.04 -0.52 -41.43
C PHE A 75 -13.20 -1.09 -42.57
N HIS A 76 -12.45 -0.23 -43.25
CA HIS A 76 -11.51 -0.68 -44.28
C HIS A 76 -10.34 -1.45 -43.66
N ASP A 77 -9.67 -0.82 -42.69
CA ASP A 77 -8.48 -1.33 -42.03
C ASP A 77 -8.47 -0.97 -40.54
N VAL A 78 -7.46 -1.44 -39.80
CA VAL A 78 -7.34 -1.15 -38.35
C VAL A 78 -7.11 0.34 -38.06
N GLY A 79 -6.43 1.07 -38.95
CA GLY A 79 -6.26 2.51 -38.80
C GLY A 79 -7.58 3.28 -38.96
N ASP A 80 -8.47 2.78 -39.81
CA ASP A 80 -9.82 3.29 -40.01
C ASP A 80 -10.68 3.09 -38.76
N VAL A 81 -10.56 1.92 -38.09
CA VAL A 81 -11.16 1.68 -36.77
C VAL A 81 -10.78 2.78 -35.78
N LEU A 82 -9.50 3.16 -35.72
CA LEU A 82 -9.01 4.19 -34.80
C LEU A 82 -9.54 5.60 -35.13
N ARG A 83 -9.65 5.93 -36.43
CA ARG A 83 -10.13 7.24 -36.89
C ARG A 83 -11.63 7.42 -36.71
N GLN A 84 -12.40 6.36 -36.97
CA GLN A 84 -13.86 6.41 -37.04
C GLN A 84 -14.54 6.01 -35.72
N SER A 85 -13.78 5.62 -34.69
CA SER A 85 -14.30 5.20 -33.38
C SER A 85 -13.74 6.04 -32.22
N PRO A 86 -14.30 7.26 -31.98
CA PRO A 86 -13.87 8.11 -30.87
C PRO A 86 -13.98 7.44 -29.49
N SER A 87 -14.88 6.47 -29.34
CA SER A 87 -15.06 5.66 -28.13
C SER A 87 -13.79 4.92 -27.69
N ILE A 88 -12.87 4.63 -28.60
CA ILE A 88 -11.58 3.98 -28.29
C ILE A 88 -10.73 4.85 -27.37
N ALA A 89 -10.79 6.18 -27.53
CA ALA A 89 -10.09 7.11 -26.65
C ALA A 89 -10.58 7.02 -25.19
N PHE A 90 -11.77 6.44 -24.96
CA PHE A 90 -12.35 6.20 -23.63
C PHE A 90 -12.21 4.75 -23.17
N GLY A 91 -11.49 3.91 -23.92
CA GLY A 91 -11.31 2.49 -23.60
C GLY A 91 -12.53 1.63 -23.93
N LEU A 92 -13.34 2.05 -24.91
CA LEU A 92 -14.50 1.31 -25.40
C LEU A 92 -14.32 0.92 -26.87
N LEU A 93 -14.49 -0.36 -27.19
CA LEU A 93 -14.50 -0.87 -28.56
C LEU A 93 -15.94 -1.08 -29.01
N PRO A 94 -16.30 -0.83 -30.29
CA PRO A 94 -17.61 -1.22 -30.82
C PRO A 94 -17.89 -2.70 -30.59
N GLU A 95 -19.15 -3.06 -30.28
CA GLU A 95 -19.54 -4.45 -30.02
C GLU A 95 -19.62 -5.26 -31.33
N ASN A 96 -20.29 -4.70 -32.34
CA ASN A 96 -20.50 -5.33 -33.64
C ASN A 96 -19.72 -4.59 -34.72
N TYR A 97 -18.61 -5.17 -35.15
CA TYR A 97 -17.82 -4.59 -36.23
C TYR A 97 -17.20 -5.62 -37.16
N TYR A 98 -16.82 -5.16 -38.34
CA TYR A 98 -16.09 -5.92 -39.34
C TYR A 98 -14.95 -5.09 -39.93
N ILE A 99 -13.79 -5.70 -40.15
CA ILE A 99 -12.61 -5.06 -40.75
C ILE A 99 -12.30 -5.80 -42.05
N ALA A 100 -12.44 -5.10 -43.18
CA ALA A 100 -12.38 -5.70 -44.50
C ALA A 100 -10.98 -6.23 -44.88
N ASP A 101 -9.92 -5.45 -44.63
CA ASP A 101 -8.53 -5.78 -44.99
C ASP A 101 -8.05 -7.12 -44.38
N ILE A 102 -8.44 -7.39 -43.13
CA ILE A 102 -8.04 -8.60 -42.41
C ILE A 102 -9.15 -9.66 -42.34
N ASP A 103 -10.28 -9.40 -43.01
CA ASP A 103 -11.45 -10.27 -43.07
C ASP A 103 -11.90 -10.81 -41.70
N TYR A 104 -12.10 -9.90 -40.75
CA TYR A 104 -12.44 -10.26 -39.38
C TYR A 104 -13.73 -9.60 -38.91
N CYS A 105 -14.63 -10.42 -38.34
CA CYS A 105 -15.84 -9.95 -37.67
C CYS A 105 -15.75 -10.13 -36.16
N SER A 106 -16.25 -9.17 -35.37
CA SER A 106 -16.17 -9.18 -33.90
C SER A 106 -16.82 -10.39 -33.23
N MET A 107 -17.73 -11.09 -33.92
CA MET A 107 -18.40 -12.29 -33.44
C MET A 107 -17.57 -13.58 -33.64
N GLU A 108 -16.42 -13.50 -34.30
CA GLU A 108 -15.58 -14.66 -34.60
C GLU A 108 -14.67 -15.04 -33.42
N LEU A 109 -14.51 -16.35 -33.20
CA LEU A 109 -13.70 -16.89 -32.11
C LEU A 109 -12.19 -16.66 -32.32
N ARG A 110 -11.71 -16.70 -33.57
CA ARG A 110 -10.28 -16.62 -33.89
C ARG A 110 -9.91 -15.19 -34.26
N LYS A 111 -9.27 -14.49 -33.32
CA LYS A 111 -8.87 -13.09 -33.50
C LYS A 111 -7.50 -12.96 -34.18
N PRO A 112 -7.37 -12.12 -35.24
CA PRO A 112 -6.09 -11.73 -35.78
C PRO A 112 -5.21 -11.00 -34.76
N VAL A 113 -3.89 -11.04 -34.95
CA VAL A 113 -2.92 -10.37 -34.07
C VAL A 113 -3.20 -8.87 -33.93
N ALA A 114 -3.59 -8.20 -35.02
CA ALA A 114 -3.89 -6.77 -35.03
C ALA A 114 -5.10 -6.44 -34.13
N VAL A 115 -6.12 -7.30 -34.10
CA VAL A 115 -7.29 -7.15 -33.22
C VAL A 115 -6.91 -7.37 -31.76
N LEU A 116 -6.05 -8.36 -31.48
CA LEU A 116 -5.55 -8.58 -30.12
C LEU A 116 -4.73 -7.38 -29.60
N GLN A 117 -3.95 -6.73 -30.46
CA GLN A 117 -3.22 -5.51 -30.12
C GLN A 117 -4.18 -4.34 -29.86
N LEU A 118 -5.21 -4.19 -30.69
CA LEU A 118 -6.26 -3.20 -30.51
C LEU A 118 -6.98 -3.38 -29.17
N GLU A 119 -7.41 -4.61 -28.84
CA GLU A 119 -8.06 -4.92 -27.56
C GLU A 119 -7.17 -4.63 -26.36
N LYS A 120 -5.86 -4.93 -26.45
CA LYS A 120 -4.90 -4.58 -25.39
C LYS A 120 -4.77 -3.07 -25.21
N LEU A 121 -4.72 -2.31 -26.30
CA LEU A 121 -4.65 -0.84 -26.25
C LEU A 121 -5.92 -0.26 -25.62
N VAL A 122 -7.09 -0.68 -26.06
CA VAL A 122 -8.40 -0.29 -25.51
C VAL A 122 -8.45 -0.61 -24.02
N ARG A 123 -8.06 -1.81 -23.62
CA ARG A 123 -8.00 -2.23 -22.21
C ARG A 123 -7.05 -1.35 -21.40
N PHE A 124 -5.88 -1.03 -21.94
CA PHE A 124 -4.93 -0.14 -21.27
C PHE A 124 -5.50 1.26 -21.05
N ILE A 125 -6.16 1.84 -22.06
CA ILE A 125 -6.83 3.16 -21.94
C ILE A 125 -7.93 3.12 -20.86
N GLY A 126 -8.76 2.08 -20.85
CA GLY A 126 -9.80 1.91 -19.84
C GLY A 126 -9.24 1.80 -18.42
N LEU A 127 -8.13 1.08 -18.25
CA LEU A 127 -7.43 0.97 -16.96
C LEU A 127 -6.78 2.29 -16.52
N LEU A 128 -6.16 3.03 -17.44
CA LEU A 128 -5.63 4.37 -17.16
C LEU A 128 -6.75 5.33 -16.73
N SER A 129 -7.90 5.24 -17.39
CA SER A 129 -9.08 6.06 -17.08
C SER A 129 -9.66 5.78 -15.69
N ARG A 130 -9.55 4.54 -15.18
CA ARG A 130 -9.89 4.19 -13.78
C ARG A 130 -8.82 4.59 -12.79
N LEU A 131 -7.56 4.62 -13.23
CA LEU A 131 -6.44 5.01 -12.38
C LEU A 131 -6.40 6.53 -12.16
N ALA A 132 -6.76 7.34 -13.17
CA ALA A 132 -6.78 8.81 -13.09
C ALA A 132 -7.63 9.31 -11.91
N ASP A 133 -7.22 10.44 -11.32
CA ASP A 133 -7.95 11.06 -10.21
C ASP A 133 -9.23 11.76 -10.70
N ASP A 134 -9.19 12.30 -11.91
CA ASP A 134 -10.35 12.92 -12.55
C ASP A 134 -10.28 12.82 -14.08
N LYS A 135 -11.44 12.93 -14.73
CA LYS A 135 -11.59 13.03 -16.18
C LYS A 135 -12.05 14.43 -16.51
N VAL A 136 -11.22 15.18 -17.24
CA VAL A 136 -11.57 16.54 -17.63
C VAL A 136 -12.26 16.51 -18.99
N ASP A 137 -13.58 16.42 -19.00
CA ASP A 137 -14.38 16.66 -20.20
C ASP A 137 -14.43 18.16 -20.49
N VAL A 138 -13.51 18.65 -21.31
CA VAL A 138 -13.64 19.99 -21.89
C VAL A 138 -14.66 19.87 -23.01
N GLY A 139 -15.85 20.43 -22.78
CA GLY A 139 -17.03 20.32 -23.63
C GLY A 139 -16.74 20.32 -25.14
N SER A 140 -17.49 19.49 -25.86
CA SER A 140 -17.56 19.39 -27.33
C SER A 140 -16.30 18.95 -28.11
N SER A 141 -15.13 18.77 -27.47
CA SER A 141 -13.90 18.41 -28.21
C SER A 141 -13.69 16.90 -28.43
N GLY A 142 -14.42 16.01 -27.75
CA GLY A 142 -14.30 14.56 -27.91
C GLY A 142 -12.95 13.94 -27.51
N VAL A 143 -12.11 14.69 -26.79
CA VAL A 143 -10.77 14.26 -26.37
C VAL A 143 -10.80 13.84 -24.91
N ASN A 144 -10.47 12.57 -24.64
CA ASN A 144 -10.35 12.06 -23.28
C ASN A 144 -9.07 12.61 -22.64
N ARG A 145 -9.20 13.40 -21.57
CA ARG A 145 -8.09 13.98 -20.81
C ARG A 145 -8.08 13.42 -19.40
N LEU A 146 -6.97 12.77 -19.05
CA LEU A 146 -6.78 12.12 -17.76
C LEU A 146 -5.92 13.00 -16.85
N LEU A 147 -6.47 13.35 -15.68
CA LEU A 147 -5.76 14.12 -14.68
C LEU A 147 -5.16 13.20 -13.61
N PHE A 148 -3.87 13.37 -13.36
CA PHE A 148 -3.16 12.73 -12.26
C PHE A 148 -2.68 13.79 -11.28
N ILE A 149 -3.18 13.74 -10.04
CA ILE A 149 -2.85 14.67 -8.97
C ILE A 149 -1.77 14.02 -8.11
N LEU A 150 -0.60 14.65 -8.08
CA LEU A 150 0.50 14.20 -7.25
C LEU A 150 0.48 14.92 -5.91
N PRO A 151 0.59 14.20 -4.78
CA PRO A 151 0.87 14.83 -3.51
C PRO A 151 2.28 15.39 -3.56
N THR A 152 2.40 16.67 -3.27
CA THR A 152 3.69 17.29 -2.99
C THR A 152 3.94 17.36 -1.49
N ASP A 153 5.22 17.30 -1.13
CA ASP A 153 5.70 17.77 0.17
C ASP A 153 5.16 19.19 0.44
N ALA A 154 4.82 19.49 1.70
CA ALA A 154 4.17 20.74 2.13
C ALA A 154 4.88 22.05 1.70
N ALA A 155 6.09 21.97 1.15
CA ALA A 155 6.88 23.08 0.63
C ALA A 155 6.85 23.24 -0.91
N LYS A 156 6.21 22.34 -1.68
CA LYS A 156 6.15 22.40 -3.17
C LYS A 156 4.72 22.52 -3.69
N VAL A 157 4.55 23.33 -4.75
CA VAL A 157 3.29 23.48 -5.51
C VAL A 157 2.80 22.11 -5.98
N ARG A 158 1.50 21.81 -5.82
CA ARG A 158 0.89 20.56 -6.30
C ARG A 158 1.26 20.34 -7.76
N LYS A 159 1.91 19.22 -8.05
CA LYS A 159 2.18 18.83 -9.43
C LYS A 159 0.95 18.09 -9.96
N THR A 160 0.41 18.56 -11.07
CA THR A 160 -0.60 17.84 -11.84
C THR A 160 0.03 17.40 -13.15
N ALA A 161 -0.27 16.17 -13.57
CA ALA A 161 0.01 15.71 -14.92
C ALA A 161 -1.32 15.53 -15.65
N LEU A 162 -1.42 16.14 -16.83
CA LEU A 162 -2.56 15.99 -17.73
C LEU A 162 -2.09 15.13 -18.90
N ALA A 163 -2.79 14.02 -19.16
CA ALA A 163 -2.53 13.18 -20.32
C ALA A 163 -3.69 13.31 -21.31
N GLU A 164 -3.38 13.73 -22.53
CA GLU A 164 -4.33 13.81 -23.64
C GLU A 164 -4.35 12.48 -24.42
N ILE A 165 -5.46 11.75 -24.35
CA ILE A 165 -5.59 10.44 -25.00
C ILE A 165 -6.00 10.62 -26.46
N LYS A 166 -4.99 10.65 -27.34
CA LYS A 166 -5.15 10.63 -28.80
C LYS A 166 -4.74 9.28 -29.34
N VAL A 167 -5.67 8.57 -29.98
CA VAL A 167 -5.42 7.22 -30.47
C VAL A 167 -4.81 7.28 -31.87
N GLU A 168 -3.66 6.62 -32.04
CA GLU A 168 -2.92 6.56 -33.31
C GLU A 168 -2.39 5.15 -33.57
N GLN A 169 -2.22 4.81 -34.84
CA GLN A 169 -1.77 3.47 -35.24
C GLN A 169 -0.39 3.11 -34.70
N ARG A 170 0.48 4.10 -34.46
CA ARG A 170 1.81 3.90 -33.87
C ARG A 170 1.75 3.25 -32.48
N ALA A 171 0.69 3.52 -31.70
CA ALA A 171 0.53 2.94 -30.37
C ALA A 171 0.35 1.41 -30.41
N LEU A 172 -0.19 0.86 -31.51
CA LEU A 172 -0.38 -0.60 -31.67
C LEU A 172 0.94 -1.37 -31.84
N GLY A 173 2.02 -0.66 -32.22
CA GLY A 173 3.34 -1.26 -32.45
C GLY A 173 4.15 -1.55 -31.19
N PHE A 174 3.67 -1.13 -30.01
CA PHE A 174 4.39 -1.29 -28.74
C PHE A 174 3.77 -2.40 -27.86
N GLU A 175 4.61 -3.02 -27.02
CA GLU A 175 4.16 -4.13 -26.18
C GLU A 175 3.51 -3.69 -24.87
N LEU A 176 2.23 -4.05 -24.69
CA LEU A 176 1.46 -3.88 -23.46
C LEU A 176 1.35 -5.20 -22.68
N ASN A 177 2.43 -5.55 -21.97
CA ASN A 177 2.49 -6.77 -21.16
C ASN A 177 2.01 -6.53 -19.71
N HIS A 178 1.46 -7.57 -19.07
CA HIS A 178 1.06 -7.58 -17.65
C HIS A 178 0.03 -6.51 -17.25
N LEU A 179 -0.96 -6.24 -18.10
CA LEU A 179 -2.07 -5.35 -17.77
C LEU A 179 -2.92 -5.86 -16.60
N ASP A 180 -2.90 -7.16 -16.31
CA ASP A 180 -3.64 -7.76 -15.19
C ASP A 180 -3.21 -7.21 -13.83
N PHE A 181 -1.94 -6.82 -13.69
CA PHE A 181 -1.45 -6.15 -12.49
C PHE A 181 -2.16 -4.79 -12.28
N LEU A 182 -2.29 -3.99 -13.36
CA LEU A 182 -2.97 -2.70 -13.29
C LEU A 182 -4.47 -2.89 -13.06
N ALA A 183 -5.07 -3.90 -13.71
CA ALA A 183 -6.47 -4.29 -13.48
C ALA A 183 -6.74 -4.65 -12.02
N ALA A 184 -5.86 -5.44 -11.39
CA ALA A 184 -5.96 -5.74 -9.97
C ALA A 184 -5.79 -4.50 -9.10
N LEU A 185 -4.93 -3.55 -9.48
CA LEU A 185 -4.70 -2.34 -8.70
C LEU A 185 -5.93 -1.42 -8.65
N VAL A 186 -6.68 -1.32 -9.76
CA VAL A 186 -7.86 -0.44 -9.87
C VAL A 186 -9.19 -1.15 -9.62
N ALA A 187 -9.18 -2.45 -9.28
CA ALA A 187 -10.39 -3.22 -9.05
C ALA A 187 -11.09 -2.80 -7.75
N ASP A 188 -12.40 -2.56 -7.83
CA ASP A 188 -13.21 -2.03 -6.72
C ASP A 188 -13.24 -3.01 -5.53
N GLU A 189 -13.18 -4.32 -5.79
CA GLU A 189 -13.03 -5.38 -4.77
C GLU A 189 -11.78 -5.22 -3.88
N ASN A 190 -10.80 -4.45 -4.35
CA ASN A 190 -9.56 -4.19 -3.63
C ASN A 190 -9.57 -2.85 -2.92
N ALA A 191 -10.60 -2.00 -3.04
CA ALA A 191 -10.61 -0.66 -2.46
C ALA A 191 -10.38 -0.67 -0.92
N ASP A 192 -10.95 -1.66 -0.23
CA ASP A 192 -10.84 -1.79 1.23
C ASP A 192 -9.56 -2.51 1.70
N LYS A 193 -8.70 -2.95 0.77
CA LYS A 193 -7.47 -3.66 1.15
C LYS A 193 -6.44 -2.65 1.69
N LEU A 194 -5.67 -3.12 2.67
CA LEU A 194 -4.63 -2.33 3.32
C LEU A 194 -3.64 -1.76 2.29
N HIS A 195 -3.37 -0.45 2.39
CA HIS A 195 -2.43 0.31 1.57
C HIS A 195 -2.76 0.44 0.06
N VAL A 196 -4.02 0.27 -0.35
CA VAL A 196 -4.40 0.37 -1.77
C VAL A 196 -4.29 1.79 -2.29
N GLU A 197 -4.69 2.79 -1.51
CA GLU A 197 -4.56 4.20 -1.88
C GLU A 197 -3.10 4.58 -2.12
N GLU A 198 -2.18 4.14 -1.27
CA GLU A 198 -0.75 4.41 -1.42
C GLU A 198 -0.17 3.67 -2.65
N ARG A 199 -0.65 2.46 -2.94
CA ARG A 199 -0.25 1.74 -4.16
C ARG A 199 -0.76 2.45 -5.42
N LEU A 200 -1.99 2.93 -5.42
CA LEU A 200 -2.55 3.74 -6.51
C LEU A 200 -1.72 5.00 -6.70
N LEU A 201 -1.41 5.70 -5.60
CA LEU A 201 -0.61 6.90 -5.59
C LEU A 201 0.79 6.69 -6.19
N ILE A 202 1.48 5.62 -5.79
CA ILE A 202 2.81 5.29 -6.34
C ILE A 202 2.74 5.02 -7.85
N MET A 203 1.65 4.40 -8.34
CA MET A 203 1.44 4.17 -9.76
C MET A 203 1.15 5.47 -10.52
N ARG A 204 0.29 6.34 -9.98
CA ARG A 204 0.01 7.67 -10.52
C ARG A 204 1.28 8.51 -10.61
N SER A 205 2.12 8.48 -9.58
CA SER A 205 3.44 9.12 -9.59
C SER A 205 4.36 8.58 -10.67
N ALA A 206 4.44 7.26 -10.84
CA ALA A 206 5.25 6.67 -11.90
C ALA A 206 4.80 7.13 -13.31
N ILE A 207 3.49 7.24 -13.54
CA ILE A 207 2.92 7.72 -14.81
C ILE A 207 3.20 9.21 -15.00
N ALA A 208 2.89 10.03 -14.00
CA ALA A 208 3.05 11.47 -14.07
C ALA A 208 4.51 11.90 -14.23
N ASP A 209 5.45 11.25 -13.52
CA ASP A 209 6.88 11.50 -13.69
C ASP A 209 7.34 11.08 -15.10
N THR A 210 6.78 9.98 -15.64
CA THR A 210 7.10 9.57 -17.01
C THR A 210 6.63 10.62 -18.00
N LEU A 211 5.36 11.07 -17.91
CA LEU A 211 4.80 12.14 -18.76
C LEU A 211 5.61 13.43 -18.69
N ALA A 212 6.13 13.80 -17.52
CA ALA A 212 6.96 15.00 -17.35
C ALA A 212 8.33 14.92 -18.06
N GLU A 213 8.80 13.71 -18.41
CA GLU A 213 10.04 13.49 -19.17
C GLU A 213 9.82 13.45 -20.69
N GLY A 214 8.56 13.49 -21.14
CA GLY A 214 8.20 13.33 -22.54
C GLY A 214 8.25 14.63 -23.34
N ASP A 215 8.87 14.56 -24.52
CA ASP A 215 8.80 15.59 -25.57
C ASP A 215 7.85 15.17 -26.73
N ASP A 216 7.21 14.00 -26.62
CA ASP A 216 6.33 13.47 -27.68
C ASP A 216 5.03 14.28 -27.77
N THR A 217 4.53 14.47 -28.99
CA THR A 217 3.27 15.19 -29.25
C THR A 217 2.01 14.43 -28.82
N ASN A 218 2.12 13.14 -28.48
CA ASN A 218 1.01 12.25 -28.16
C ASN A 218 1.30 11.44 -26.88
N ASP A 219 0.62 11.81 -25.80
CA ASP A 219 0.82 11.23 -24.46
C ASP A 219 0.49 9.74 -24.41
N LEU A 220 -0.59 9.30 -25.08
CA LEU A 220 -0.96 7.88 -25.10
C LEU A 220 0.15 7.05 -25.72
N THR A 221 0.63 7.44 -26.91
CA THR A 221 1.68 6.70 -27.61
C THR A 221 2.97 6.67 -26.79
N TYR A 222 3.30 7.77 -26.12
CA TYR A 222 4.43 7.85 -25.22
C TYR A 222 4.30 6.91 -24.00
N LEU A 223 3.14 6.90 -23.36
CA LEU A 223 2.85 6.02 -22.22
C LEU A 223 2.91 4.53 -22.60
N VAL A 224 2.33 4.16 -23.74
CA VAL A 224 2.38 2.78 -24.24
C VAL A 224 3.83 2.36 -24.50
N ARG A 225 4.62 3.21 -25.17
CA ARG A 225 6.05 2.97 -25.42
C ARG A 225 6.85 2.80 -24.12
N LYS A 226 6.56 3.63 -23.11
CA LYS A 226 7.25 3.65 -21.82
C LYS A 226 6.65 2.70 -20.78
N TRP A 227 5.63 1.91 -21.12
CA TRP A 227 4.96 1.02 -20.18
C TRP A 227 5.90 0.07 -19.40
N PRO A 228 6.92 -0.57 -20.01
CA PRO A 228 7.88 -1.38 -19.26
C PRO A 228 8.65 -0.58 -18.19
N GLU A 229 9.00 0.67 -18.49
CA GLU A 229 9.71 1.56 -17.58
C GLU A 229 8.81 2.02 -16.43
N ILE A 230 7.57 2.40 -16.73
CA ILE A 230 6.56 2.77 -15.73
C ILE A 230 6.40 1.65 -14.71
N ARG A 231 6.26 0.39 -15.16
CA ARG A 231 6.14 -0.77 -14.26
C ARG A 231 7.37 -0.94 -13.38
N ARG A 232 8.57 -0.77 -13.92
CA ARG A 232 9.82 -0.85 -13.16
C ARG A 232 9.89 0.27 -12.11
N ARG A 233 9.53 1.50 -12.47
CA ARG A 233 9.50 2.67 -11.58
C ARG A 233 8.51 2.45 -10.43
N TYR A 234 7.31 1.96 -10.73
CA TYR A 234 6.34 1.53 -9.73
C TYR A 234 6.92 0.50 -8.77
N GLN A 235 7.52 -0.58 -9.27
CA GLN A 235 8.08 -1.64 -8.43
C GLN A 235 9.17 -1.13 -7.49
N VAL A 236 10.08 -0.30 -7.98
CA VAL A 236 11.16 0.29 -7.18
C VAL A 236 10.58 1.21 -6.09
N ASN A 237 9.65 2.09 -6.46
CA ASN A 237 9.04 3.02 -5.52
C ASN A 237 8.18 2.29 -4.47
N PHE A 238 7.46 1.25 -4.88
CA PHE A 238 6.69 0.42 -3.96
C PHE A 238 7.58 -0.35 -2.99
N GLN A 239 8.70 -0.92 -3.46
CA GLN A 239 9.67 -1.55 -2.56
C GLN A 239 10.27 -0.54 -1.56
N ALA A 240 10.53 0.69 -1.98
CA ALA A 240 11.00 1.75 -1.08
C ALA A 240 9.94 2.11 -0.03
N TYR A 241 8.67 2.24 -0.44
CA TYR A 241 7.55 2.47 0.47
C TYR A 241 7.44 1.37 1.53
N ILE A 242 7.46 0.09 1.12
CA ILE A 242 7.39 -1.04 2.06
C ILE A 242 8.57 -1.05 3.03
N ARG A 243 9.78 -0.72 2.57
CA ARG A 243 10.96 -0.62 3.44
C ARG A 243 10.80 0.50 4.48
N ASN A 244 10.30 1.66 4.08
CA ASN A 244 10.06 2.77 4.99
C ASN A 244 8.94 2.45 5.99
N PHE A 245 7.84 1.84 5.55
CA PHE A 245 6.76 1.40 6.43
C PHE A 245 7.25 0.38 7.48
N ALA A 246 8.01 -0.63 7.04
CA ALA A 246 8.62 -1.61 7.95
C ALA A 246 9.58 -0.94 8.95
N PHE A 247 10.30 0.09 8.51
CA PHE A 247 11.18 0.86 9.38
C PHE A 247 10.42 1.67 10.44
N GLU A 248 9.30 2.31 10.07
CA GLU A 248 8.47 3.05 11.01
C GLU A 248 7.80 2.14 12.06
N ASP A 249 7.30 0.98 11.65
CA ASP A 249 6.74 -0.01 12.58
C ASP A 249 7.79 -0.50 13.59
N VAL A 250 9.01 -0.80 13.12
CA VAL A 250 10.13 -1.15 14.00
C VAL A 250 10.47 0.00 14.95
N ARG A 251 10.58 1.23 14.44
CA ARG A 251 10.85 2.42 15.26
C ARG A 251 9.78 2.61 16.34
N LYS A 252 8.50 2.47 15.99
CA LYS A 252 7.40 2.61 16.95
C LYS A 252 7.49 1.56 18.05
N LYS A 253 7.73 0.29 17.71
CA LYS A 253 7.92 -0.79 18.70
C LYS A 253 9.05 -0.52 19.68
N ILE A 254 10.15 0.07 19.20
CA ILE A 254 11.28 0.48 20.05
C ILE A 254 10.83 1.57 21.03
N VAL A 255 10.16 2.62 20.55
CA VAL A 255 9.71 3.75 21.39
C VAL A 255 8.70 3.27 22.44
N ASP A 256 7.74 2.43 22.05
CA ASP A 256 6.74 1.88 22.96
C ASP A 256 7.38 1.02 24.06
N ALA A 257 8.37 0.19 23.70
CA ALA A 257 9.12 -0.61 24.67
C ALA A 257 9.99 0.24 25.61
N GLU A 258 10.57 1.34 25.11
CA GLU A 258 11.31 2.31 25.95
C GLU A 258 10.39 2.99 26.97
N LEU A 259 9.21 3.45 26.53
CA LEU A 259 8.22 4.10 27.39
C LEU A 259 7.70 3.16 28.47
N ASP A 260 7.34 1.93 28.10
CA ASP A 260 6.89 0.89 29.06
C ASP A 260 7.98 0.55 30.09
N TYR A 261 9.24 0.45 29.64
CA TYR A 261 10.36 0.22 30.54
C TYR A 261 10.58 1.38 31.51
N ALA A 262 10.63 2.62 31.01
CA ALA A 262 10.82 3.81 31.82
C ALA A 262 9.70 3.96 32.87
N ALA A 263 8.46 3.68 32.50
CA ALA A 263 7.32 3.69 33.40
C ALA A 263 7.48 2.63 34.51
N LYS A 264 7.84 1.39 34.16
CA LYS A 264 8.06 0.30 35.13
C LYS A 264 9.22 0.59 36.08
N LEU A 265 10.31 1.18 35.58
CA LEU A 265 11.45 1.57 36.41
C LEU A 265 11.07 2.70 37.37
N SER A 266 10.38 3.73 36.88
CA SER A 266 9.88 4.85 37.70
C SER A 266 8.94 4.37 38.82
N ASN A 267 8.05 3.42 38.52
CA ASN A 267 7.16 2.81 39.51
C ASN A 267 7.94 2.02 40.57
N ALA A 268 8.91 1.19 40.16
CA ALA A 268 9.77 0.47 41.10
C ALA A 268 10.56 1.41 42.02
N PHE A 269 11.00 2.56 41.50
CA PHE A 269 11.61 3.63 42.29
C PHE A 269 10.63 4.34 43.23
N GLY A 270 9.42 4.67 42.77
CA GLY A 270 8.39 5.29 43.59
C GLY A 270 8.02 4.42 44.80
N ASP A 271 7.89 3.12 44.59
CA ASP A 271 7.65 2.13 45.65
C ASP A 271 8.79 2.08 46.68
N VAL A 272 10.02 2.34 46.25
CA VAL A 272 11.19 2.42 47.13
C VAL A 272 11.20 3.72 47.90
N ALA A 273 10.99 4.86 47.23
CA ALA A 273 10.96 6.19 47.82
C ALA A 273 9.95 6.28 48.99
N GLY A 274 8.76 5.69 48.83
CA GLY A 274 7.77 5.62 49.90
C GLY A 274 8.22 4.79 51.12
N LYS A 275 8.87 3.65 50.88
CA LYS A 275 9.34 2.75 51.95
C LYS A 275 10.61 3.26 52.64
N LEU A 276 11.34 4.17 52.02
CA LEU A 276 12.50 4.82 52.62
C LEU A 276 12.13 5.81 53.72
N TRP A 277 10.91 6.35 53.71
CA TRP A 277 10.40 7.14 54.84
C TRP A 277 10.26 6.34 56.14
N THR A 278 10.26 5.01 56.06
CA THR A 278 10.29 4.14 57.25
C THR A 278 11.63 4.19 57.99
N LEU A 279 12.73 4.58 57.30
CA LEU A 279 14.06 4.66 57.92
C LEU A 279 14.16 5.76 59.00
N PRO A 280 13.78 7.03 58.76
CA PRO A 280 13.73 8.04 59.82
C PRO A 280 12.92 7.63 61.05
N VAL A 281 11.76 6.98 60.84
CA VAL A 281 10.90 6.49 61.93
C VAL A 281 11.61 5.39 62.73
N SER A 282 12.26 4.46 62.06
CA SER A 282 13.01 3.38 62.72
C SER A 282 14.22 3.90 63.53
N ILE A 283 14.90 4.95 63.03
CA ILE A 283 16.01 5.62 63.74
C ILE A 283 15.49 6.35 64.98
N ALA A 284 14.35 7.05 64.89
CA ALA A 284 13.70 7.65 66.05
C ALA A 284 13.30 6.60 67.10
N GLY A 285 12.90 5.40 66.66
CA GLY A 285 12.64 4.25 67.52
C GLY A 285 13.87 3.83 68.34
N VAL A 286 15.07 3.84 67.75
CA VAL A 286 16.32 3.59 68.48
C VAL A 286 16.54 4.61 69.59
N VAL A 287 16.28 5.90 69.34
CA VAL A 287 16.42 6.96 70.35
C VAL A 287 15.40 6.77 71.48
N ALA A 288 14.17 6.37 71.15
CA ALA A 288 13.10 6.12 72.13
C ALA A 288 13.42 4.97 73.12
N LEU A 289 14.32 4.04 72.78
CA LEU A 289 14.75 2.96 73.67
C LEU A 289 15.31 3.45 75.01
N ASP A 290 15.90 4.65 75.06
CA ASP A 290 16.47 5.21 76.31
C ASP A 290 15.39 5.64 77.31
N LYS A 291 14.15 5.83 76.83
CA LYS A 291 13.03 6.29 77.65
C LYS A 291 12.20 5.14 78.23
N LEU A 292 12.52 3.89 77.89
CA LEU A 292 11.79 2.71 78.35
C LEU A 292 12.24 2.29 79.76
N PRO A 293 11.33 2.25 80.75
CA PRO A 293 11.66 1.94 82.14
C PRO A 293 11.79 0.43 82.41
N GLY A 294 11.06 -0.42 81.70
CA GLY A 294 11.04 -1.88 81.94
C GLY A 294 11.97 -2.69 81.04
N ASN A 295 12.63 -3.71 81.62
CA ASN A 295 13.52 -4.63 80.88
C ASN A 295 12.77 -5.44 79.80
N ALA A 296 11.54 -5.88 80.10
CA ALA A 296 10.70 -6.60 79.14
C ALA A 296 10.26 -5.72 77.96
N GLU A 297 9.89 -4.46 78.24
CA GLU A 297 9.52 -3.46 77.23
C GLU A 297 10.69 -3.11 76.32
N PHE A 298 11.89 -2.97 76.90
CA PHE A 298 13.13 -2.74 76.15
C PHE A 298 13.50 -3.90 75.22
N MET A 299 13.41 -5.15 75.71
CA MET A 299 13.68 -6.35 74.90
C MET A 299 12.65 -6.51 73.77
N ALA A 300 11.37 -6.30 74.05
CA ALA A 300 10.32 -6.32 73.03
C ALA A 300 10.54 -5.25 71.95
N ALA A 301 10.97 -4.04 72.33
CA ALA A 301 11.30 -2.97 71.39
C ALA A 301 12.54 -3.29 70.53
N CYS A 302 13.57 -3.93 71.10
CA CYS A 302 14.74 -4.38 70.35
C CYS A 302 14.39 -5.45 69.30
N ILE A 303 13.55 -6.42 69.66
CA ILE A 303 13.03 -7.43 68.73
C ILE A 303 12.21 -6.77 67.62
N GLY A 304 11.37 -5.79 67.97
CA GLY A 304 10.60 -5.00 66.99
C GLY A 304 11.49 -4.27 65.98
N LEU A 305 12.58 -3.62 66.43
CA LEU A 305 13.53 -2.94 65.55
C LEU A 305 14.31 -3.91 64.64
N CYS A 306 14.64 -5.10 65.14
CA CYS A 306 15.25 -6.16 64.34
C CYS A 306 14.28 -6.68 63.27
N LEU A 307 13.00 -6.86 63.61
CA LEU A 307 11.96 -7.27 62.67
C LEU A 307 11.74 -6.23 61.58
N VAL A 308 11.67 -4.94 61.94
CA VAL A 308 11.57 -3.82 60.98
C VAL A 308 12.77 -3.81 60.03
N THR A 309 13.97 -4.04 60.55
CA THR A 309 15.20 -4.15 59.74
C THR A 309 15.11 -5.32 58.74
N ALA A 310 14.66 -6.50 59.18
CA ALA A 310 14.51 -7.67 58.32
C ALA A 310 13.48 -7.44 57.20
N VAL A 311 12.35 -6.80 57.50
CA VAL A 311 11.32 -6.44 56.51
C VAL A 311 11.86 -5.43 55.50
N LEU A 312 12.58 -4.40 55.94
CA LEU A 312 13.18 -3.40 55.06
C LEU A 312 14.22 -4.02 54.12
N LEU A 313 15.06 -4.93 54.62
CA LEU A 313 16.02 -5.66 53.79
C LEU A 313 15.32 -6.55 52.76
N GLY A 314 14.26 -7.28 53.15
CA GLY A 314 13.47 -8.10 52.23
C GLY A 314 12.84 -7.27 51.10
N VAL A 315 12.33 -6.08 51.41
CA VAL A 315 11.81 -5.14 50.42
C VAL A 315 12.91 -4.65 49.47
N LEU A 316 14.06 -4.22 49.99
CA LEU A 316 15.17 -3.70 49.18
C LEU A 316 15.76 -4.78 48.26
N LEU A 317 15.82 -6.03 48.71
CA LEU A 317 16.25 -7.17 47.89
C LEU A 317 15.25 -7.50 46.78
N ASN A 318 13.95 -7.46 47.07
CA ASN A 318 12.91 -7.68 46.05
C ASN A 318 12.98 -6.61 44.94
N VAL A 319 13.16 -5.34 45.33
CA VAL A 319 13.34 -4.23 44.40
C VAL A 319 14.58 -4.45 43.52
N ARG A 320 15.70 -4.89 44.11
CA ARG A 320 16.90 -5.21 43.34
C ARG A 320 16.62 -6.28 42.27
N GLN A 321 15.93 -7.37 42.63
CA GLN A 321 15.54 -8.42 41.70
C GLN A 321 14.56 -7.91 40.63
N GLN A 322 13.72 -6.93 40.94
CA GLN A 322 12.81 -6.31 39.97
C GLN A 322 13.58 -5.48 38.94
N ILE A 323 14.58 -4.70 39.37
CA ILE A 323 15.47 -3.94 38.47
C ILE A 323 16.27 -4.88 37.57
N ASP A 324 16.84 -5.95 38.12
CA ASP A 324 17.64 -6.90 37.34
C ASP A 324 16.76 -7.64 36.30
N ARG A 325 15.54 -8.03 36.66
CA ARG A 325 14.57 -8.62 35.72
C ARG A 325 14.16 -7.65 34.61
N LEU A 326 13.96 -6.38 34.96
CA LEU A 326 13.64 -5.34 33.98
C LEU A 326 14.79 -5.20 32.98
N GLN A 327 16.03 -5.11 33.45
CA GLN A 327 17.20 -4.97 32.56
C GLN A 327 17.38 -6.16 31.62
N LEU A 328 17.19 -7.38 32.11
CA LEU A 328 17.23 -8.59 31.26
C LEU A 328 16.09 -8.61 30.24
N GLY A 329 14.88 -8.19 30.64
CA GLY A 329 13.73 -8.05 29.73
C GLY A 329 13.99 -7.00 28.63
N TYR A 330 14.63 -5.89 28.98
CA TYR A 330 15.06 -4.88 28.02
C TYR A 330 16.07 -5.46 27.03
N GLU A 331 17.13 -6.12 27.50
CA GLU A 331 18.13 -6.73 26.63
C GLU A 331 17.54 -7.82 25.72
N TYR A 332 16.56 -8.58 26.20
CA TYR A 332 15.84 -9.58 25.40
C TYR A 332 14.98 -8.97 24.29
N VAL A 333 14.27 -7.87 24.56
CA VAL A 333 13.42 -7.19 23.57
C VAL A 333 14.27 -6.41 22.55
N PHE A 334 15.31 -5.71 23.03
CA PHE A 334 16.12 -4.84 22.19
C PHE A 334 17.29 -5.57 21.51
N GLY A 335 17.81 -6.66 22.06
CA GLY A 335 18.94 -7.42 21.51
C GLY A 335 18.73 -7.88 20.06
N PRO A 336 17.61 -8.51 19.69
CA PRO A 336 17.32 -8.91 18.31
C PRO A 336 17.15 -7.71 17.35
N VAL A 337 16.65 -6.59 17.84
CA VAL A 337 16.45 -5.35 17.06
C VAL A 337 17.79 -4.66 16.81
N LEU A 338 18.66 -4.61 17.82
CA LEU A 338 20.01 -4.06 17.74
C LEU A 338 20.97 -4.97 16.96
N GLY A 339 20.78 -6.30 17.01
CA GLY A 339 21.56 -7.25 16.22
C GLY A 339 21.41 -7.04 14.70
N LYS A 340 20.28 -6.47 14.27
CA LYS A 340 20.01 -6.08 12.88
C LYS A 340 20.38 -4.62 12.58
N ALA A 341 20.96 -3.88 13.53
CA ALA A 341 21.20 -2.44 13.42
C ALA A 341 22.16 -2.03 12.29
N ARG A 342 22.97 -2.95 11.76
CA ARG A 342 23.81 -2.70 10.59
C ARG A 342 23.00 -2.43 9.31
N ALA A 343 21.74 -2.89 9.25
CA ALA A 343 20.85 -2.65 8.12
C ALA A 343 20.04 -1.35 8.27
N TYR A 344 20.12 -0.66 9.40
CA TYR A 344 19.36 0.58 9.65
C TYR A 344 20.15 1.84 9.28
N PRO A 345 19.47 2.94 8.91
CA PRO A 345 20.09 4.24 8.69
C PRO A 345 20.85 4.73 9.93
N VAL A 346 22.00 5.38 9.69
CA VAL A 346 22.93 5.88 10.74
C VAL A 346 22.26 6.76 11.79
N LYS A 347 21.25 7.56 11.41
CA LYS A 347 20.49 8.41 12.35
C LYS A 347 19.74 7.61 13.42
N LEU A 348 19.12 6.48 13.05
CA LEU A 348 18.40 5.64 14.01
C LEU A 348 19.38 4.96 14.97
N ARG A 349 20.52 4.51 14.43
CA ARG A 349 21.58 3.88 15.20
C ARG A 349 22.13 4.80 16.29
N GLY A 350 22.44 6.06 15.94
CA GLY A 350 22.97 7.03 16.90
C GLY A 350 21.97 7.44 17.97
N GLU A 351 20.67 7.50 17.65
CA GLU A 351 19.63 7.75 18.66
C GLU A 351 19.47 6.53 19.58
N LEU A 352 19.48 5.31 19.04
CA LEU A 352 19.36 4.07 19.83
C LEU A 352 20.52 3.86 20.80
N GLU A 353 21.75 4.12 20.35
CA GLU A 353 22.96 4.02 21.19
C GLU A 353 22.89 5.01 22.37
N LYS A 354 22.52 6.27 22.11
CA LYS A 354 22.32 7.28 23.18
C LYS A 354 21.24 6.87 24.18
N ARG A 355 20.17 6.23 23.71
CA ARG A 355 19.04 5.81 24.55
C ARG A 355 19.43 4.63 25.45
N GLN A 356 20.20 3.69 24.91
CA GLN A 356 20.78 2.58 25.69
C GLN A 356 21.74 3.09 26.78
N GLU A 357 22.58 4.08 26.48
CA GLU A 357 23.49 4.70 27.46
C GLU A 357 22.73 5.44 28.58
N SER A 358 21.69 6.20 28.22
CA SER A 358 20.85 6.92 29.19
C SER A 358 20.18 5.95 30.19
N LEU A 359 19.62 4.84 29.69
CA LEU A 359 18.98 3.81 30.52
C LEU A 359 19.99 3.07 31.41
N ALA A 360 21.17 2.74 30.88
CA ALA A 360 22.24 2.12 31.67
C ALA A 360 22.73 3.05 32.78
N SER A 361 22.82 4.36 32.51
CA SER A 361 23.15 5.38 33.49
C SER A 361 22.09 5.49 34.59
N GLN A 362 20.80 5.54 34.22
CA GLN A 362 19.70 5.56 35.18
C GLN A 362 19.69 4.33 36.09
N ALA A 363 19.84 3.13 35.52
CA ALA A 363 19.89 1.89 36.31
C ALA A 363 21.11 1.83 37.24
N ARG A 364 22.25 2.39 36.83
CA ARG A 364 23.44 2.48 37.67
C ARG A 364 23.21 3.40 38.87
N LEU A 365 22.61 4.58 38.64
CA LEU A 365 22.20 5.48 39.71
C LEU A 365 21.22 4.79 40.67
N THR A 366 20.20 4.08 40.15
CA THR A 366 19.28 3.26 40.97
C THR A 366 20.01 2.31 41.90
N ARG A 367 20.94 1.52 41.35
CA ARG A 367 21.67 0.49 42.10
C ARG A 367 22.57 1.11 43.18
N LEU A 368 23.23 2.23 42.87
CA LEU A 368 24.04 2.96 43.84
C LEU A 368 23.20 3.45 45.01
N THR A 369 22.05 4.08 44.73
CA THR A 369 21.14 4.55 45.77
C THR A 369 20.59 3.38 46.60
N LEU A 370 20.26 2.25 45.96
CA LEU A 370 19.79 1.05 46.65
C LEU A 370 20.84 0.46 47.61
N TRP A 371 22.12 0.44 47.21
CA TRP A 371 23.22 0.02 48.07
C TRP A 371 23.39 0.93 49.29
N PHE A 372 23.29 2.24 49.09
CA PHE A 372 23.31 3.20 50.20
C PHE A 372 22.17 2.93 51.19
N PHE A 373 20.97 2.63 50.70
CA PHE A 373 19.83 2.32 51.57
C PHE A 373 19.91 0.96 52.26
N ILE A 374 20.50 -0.05 51.62
CA ILE A 374 20.79 -1.32 52.29
C ILE A 374 21.71 -1.08 53.48
N ALA A 375 22.77 -0.27 53.31
CA ALA A 375 23.66 0.08 54.42
C ALA A 375 22.92 0.82 55.54
N LEU A 376 22.05 1.77 55.18
CA LEU A 376 21.27 2.55 56.14
C LEU A 376 20.23 1.70 56.89
N ALA A 377 19.66 0.68 56.25
CA ALA A 377 18.67 -0.20 56.86
C ALA A 377 19.21 -1.05 58.03
N PHE A 378 20.53 -1.24 58.14
CA PHE A 378 21.13 -1.93 59.29
C PHE A 378 21.27 -1.05 60.54
N LEU A 379 21.18 0.28 60.41
CA LEU A 379 21.36 1.20 61.54
C LEU A 379 20.42 0.94 62.73
N PRO A 380 19.12 0.64 62.54
CA PRO A 380 18.23 0.40 63.67
C PRO A 380 18.59 -0.86 64.47
N ALA A 381 18.93 -1.95 63.78
CA ALA A 381 19.37 -3.19 64.44
C ALA A 381 20.72 -3.03 65.13
N ILE A 382 21.69 -2.36 64.49
CA ILE A 382 23.00 -2.07 65.10
C ILE A 382 22.82 -1.17 66.33
N GLY A 383 21.98 -0.13 66.23
CA GLY A 383 21.68 0.77 67.33
C GLY A 383 20.98 0.08 68.50
N ALA A 384 20.02 -0.81 68.22
CA ALA A 384 19.36 -1.64 69.22
C ALA A 384 20.35 -2.61 69.90
N ALA A 385 21.20 -3.28 69.12
CA ALA A 385 22.22 -4.19 69.65
C ALA A 385 23.26 -3.46 70.52
N TRP A 386 23.72 -2.27 70.09
CA TRP A 386 24.63 -1.42 70.86
C TRP A 386 24.00 -0.99 72.20
N LYS A 387 22.75 -0.53 72.18
CA LYS A 387 22.04 -0.15 73.40
C LYS A 387 21.76 -1.34 74.32
N ALA A 388 21.43 -2.50 73.75
CA ALA A 388 21.26 -3.72 74.52
C ALA A 388 22.57 -4.09 75.21
N TRP A 389 23.70 -4.06 74.50
CA TRP A 389 25.03 -4.32 75.04
C TRP A 389 25.39 -3.40 76.23
N LEU A 390 25.10 -2.09 76.12
CA LEU A 390 25.32 -1.14 77.22
C LEU A 390 24.44 -1.42 78.46
N ARG A 391 23.27 -2.03 78.28
CA ARG A 391 22.31 -2.36 79.35
C ARG A 391 22.51 -3.78 79.93
N VAL A 392 23.34 -4.63 79.31
CA VAL A 392 23.67 -5.99 79.79
C VAL A 392 24.16 -6.02 81.25
N PRO A 393 25.03 -5.10 81.72
CA PRO A 393 25.49 -5.11 83.12
C PRO A 393 24.35 -4.87 84.12
N ALA A 394 23.37 -4.04 83.77
CA ALA A 394 22.20 -3.74 84.60
C ALA A 394 21.14 -4.85 84.55
N LEU A 395 21.05 -5.57 83.42
CA LEU A 395 20.17 -6.73 83.23
C LEU A 395 20.65 -7.95 84.04
N MET A 396 21.96 -8.17 84.14
CA MET A 396 22.58 -9.25 84.93
C MET A 396 22.56 -9.00 86.44
N ALA A 397 22.44 -7.74 86.88
CA ALA A 397 22.42 -7.36 88.29
C ALA A 397 21.01 -7.41 88.93
N GLY A 398 19.96 -7.59 88.12
CA GLY A 398 18.55 -7.56 88.54
C GLY A 398 17.78 -8.87 88.31
N SER A 399 18.47 -10.00 88.10
CA SER A 399 17.90 -11.35 88.08
C SER A 399 18.03 -12.05 89.42
#